data_AF-A0AAV9Z4R7-F1
#
_entry.id   AF-A0AAV9Z4R7-F1
#
_cell.length_a   1.000
_cell.length_b   1.000
_cell.length_c   1.000
_cell.angle_alpha   90.00
_cell.angle_beta   90.00
_cell.angle_gamma   90.00
#
_symmetry.space_group_name_H-M   'P 1'
#
loop_
_entity.id
_entity.type
_entity.pdbx_description
1 polymer ?
#
loop_
_entity_poly.entity_id
_entity_poly.type
_entity_poly.pdbx_seq_one_letter_code
_entity_poly.pdbx_strand_id
1 'polypeptide(L)'
;MAANESAFLYSEDELNELGVLDEGAPQLAKRALDLMRRRPDLLTPNKWALQCVMALSLEKKTSSASYNGEDECPQLIYRSKPTAQSQHVINSNSIYGADDTPLGKIWPTVLDDIRLVIKTAVPNYSCLNECRHGPNSFTDNPDAGSLGPAVVCVGVPPGSISADTAHDVSQTILELLLKHGVDNAVVEWREAVVSRLSG
;
A
#
# COMPACT_ATOMS: atom_id res chain seq x y z
N MET A 1 38.23 -24.32 -10.15
CA MET A 1 36.88 -24.36 -9.54
C MET A 1 36.24 -23.00 -9.78
N ALA A 2 35.41 -22.91 -10.82
CA ALA A 2 34.68 -21.69 -11.13
C ALA A 2 33.59 -21.50 -10.08
N ALA A 3 33.52 -20.31 -9.48
CA ALA A 3 32.44 -19.94 -8.59
C ALA A 3 31.14 -19.96 -9.40
N ASN A 4 30.16 -20.69 -8.88
CA ASN A 4 28.81 -20.72 -9.42
C ASN A 4 28.26 -19.29 -9.31
N GLU A 5 28.14 -18.58 -10.44
CA GLU A 5 27.43 -17.30 -10.54
C GLU A 5 25.97 -17.58 -10.16
N SER A 6 25.65 -17.46 -8.87
CA SER A 6 24.28 -17.64 -8.41
C SER A 6 23.43 -16.56 -9.06
N ALA A 7 22.52 -17.00 -9.93
CA ALA A 7 21.66 -16.19 -10.77
C ALA A 7 20.92 -15.13 -9.94
N PHE A 8 21.46 -13.91 -9.97
CA PHE A 8 20.72 -12.74 -9.57
C PHE A 8 19.64 -12.51 -10.65
N LEU A 9 18.37 -12.49 -10.23
CA LEU A 9 17.22 -12.58 -11.13
C LEU A 9 17.00 -11.36 -12.04
N TYR A 10 17.77 -10.28 -11.86
CA TYR A 10 17.58 -9.04 -12.61
C TYR A 10 18.85 -8.67 -13.35
N SER A 11 18.71 -8.40 -14.64
CA SER A 11 19.77 -7.82 -15.47
C SER A 11 20.12 -6.40 -15.01
N GLU A 12 21.32 -5.93 -15.31
CA GLU A 12 21.70 -4.54 -15.00
C GLU A 12 20.78 -3.53 -15.69
N ASP A 13 20.31 -3.83 -16.91
CA ASP A 13 19.37 -2.99 -17.65
C ASP A 13 18.04 -2.82 -16.91
N GLU A 14 17.47 -3.90 -16.35
CA GLU A 14 16.23 -3.85 -15.55
C GLU A 14 16.40 -3.06 -14.24
N LEU A 15 17.56 -3.13 -13.61
CA LEU A 15 17.86 -2.36 -12.41
C LEU A 15 18.10 -0.88 -12.72
N ASN A 16 18.60 -0.60 -13.92
CA ASN A 16 18.80 0.75 -14.41
C ASN A 16 17.46 1.40 -14.78
N GLU A 17 16.54 0.66 -15.40
CA GLU A 17 15.15 1.11 -15.63
C GLU A 17 14.41 1.45 -14.33
N LEU A 18 14.73 0.75 -13.24
CA LEU A 18 14.18 1.02 -11.91
C LEU A 18 14.89 2.17 -11.17
N GLY A 19 15.93 2.78 -11.76
CA GLY A 19 16.70 3.86 -11.13
C GLY A 19 17.45 3.43 -9.85
N VAL A 20 17.68 2.12 -9.63
CA VAL A 20 18.35 1.61 -8.41
C VAL A 20 19.85 1.85 -8.46
N LEU A 21 20.39 1.85 -9.68
CA LEU A 21 21.82 1.96 -9.95
C LEU A 21 22.28 3.42 -10.07
N ASP A 22 21.34 4.37 -10.17
CA ASP A 22 21.63 5.79 -10.25
C ASP A 22 22.38 6.27 -8.99
N GLU A 23 23.27 7.26 -9.18
CA GLU A 23 23.99 7.86 -8.06
C GLU A 23 23.03 8.44 -7.00
N GLY A 24 21.87 8.93 -7.43
CA GLY A 24 20.80 9.47 -6.59
C GLY A 24 19.92 8.43 -5.87
N ALA A 25 20.08 7.13 -6.16
CA ALA A 25 19.20 6.11 -5.61
C ALA A 25 19.32 6.00 -4.07
N PRO A 26 18.21 5.77 -3.35
CA PRO A 26 18.24 5.72 -1.88
C PRO A 26 19.20 4.65 -1.34
N GLN A 27 19.97 5.00 -0.30
CA GLN A 27 20.94 4.08 0.32
C GLN A 27 20.31 2.76 0.79
N LEU A 28 19.04 2.79 1.20
CA LEU A 28 18.32 1.59 1.63
C LEU A 28 17.99 0.68 0.45
N ALA A 29 17.65 1.23 -0.72
CA ALA A 29 17.49 0.45 -1.97
C ALA A 29 18.82 -0.18 -2.41
N LYS A 30 19.94 0.57 -2.32
CA LYS A 30 21.29 0.03 -2.57
C LYS A 30 21.66 -1.08 -1.58
N ARG A 31 21.34 -0.93 -0.29
CA ARG A 31 21.55 -1.97 0.74
C ARG A 31 20.67 -3.19 0.54
N ALA A 32 19.42 -3.02 0.14
CA ALA A 32 18.53 -4.11 -0.18
C ALA A 32 19.05 -4.90 -1.40
N LEU A 33 19.48 -4.20 -2.46
CA LEU A 33 20.09 -4.80 -3.63
C LEU A 33 21.38 -5.58 -3.27
N ASP A 34 22.25 -4.99 -2.45
CA ASP A 34 23.48 -5.65 -1.97
C ASP A 34 23.17 -6.89 -1.13
N LEU A 35 22.16 -6.82 -0.25
CA LEU A 35 21.71 -7.95 0.54
C LEU A 35 21.18 -9.07 -0.38
N MET A 36 20.40 -8.72 -1.39
CA MET A 36 19.85 -9.65 -2.37
C MET A 36 20.94 -10.30 -3.22
N ARG A 37 21.97 -9.55 -3.62
CA ARG A 37 23.14 -10.10 -4.34
C ARG A 37 23.96 -11.05 -3.46
N ARG A 38 24.09 -10.75 -2.16
CA ARG A 38 24.87 -11.57 -1.21
C ARG A 38 24.11 -12.79 -0.70
N ARG A 39 22.79 -12.74 -0.65
CA ARG A 39 21.91 -13.76 -0.09
C ARG A 39 20.69 -14.01 -0.98
N PRO A 40 20.88 -14.48 -2.22
CA PRO A 40 19.77 -14.82 -3.12
C PRO A 40 18.92 -15.99 -2.58
N ASP A 41 19.41 -16.71 -1.58
CA ASP A 41 18.72 -17.78 -0.85
C ASP A 41 17.69 -17.28 0.17
N LEU A 42 17.87 -16.07 0.71
CA LEU A 42 17.02 -15.52 1.78
C LEU A 42 15.79 -14.78 1.28
N LEU A 43 15.80 -14.37 0.02
CA LEU A 43 14.75 -13.56 -0.58
C LEU A 43 14.41 -14.18 -1.93
N THR A 44 13.12 -14.43 -2.16
CA THR A 44 12.54 -14.45 -3.52
C THR A 44 11.80 -13.12 -3.70
N PRO A 45 12.52 -11.98 -3.71
CA PRO A 45 11.85 -10.70 -3.75
C PRO A 45 11.37 -10.49 -5.18
N ASN A 46 10.07 -10.24 -5.31
CA ASN A 46 9.50 -9.84 -6.59
C ASN A 46 9.80 -8.35 -6.84
N LYS A 47 9.71 -7.91 -8.10
CA LYS A 47 9.95 -6.51 -8.52
C LYS A 47 9.16 -5.50 -7.68
N TRP A 48 7.99 -5.91 -7.19
CA TRP A 48 7.13 -5.12 -6.31
C TRP A 48 7.76 -4.89 -4.93
N ALA A 49 8.40 -5.86 -4.30
CA ALA A 49 9.10 -5.65 -3.02
C ALA A 49 10.25 -4.64 -3.14
N LEU A 50 10.97 -4.64 -4.27
CA LEU A 50 11.98 -3.62 -4.59
C LEU A 50 11.33 -2.24 -4.80
N GLN A 51 10.20 -2.17 -5.50
CA GLN A 51 9.43 -0.93 -5.65
C GLN A 51 8.89 -0.42 -4.31
N CYS A 52 8.43 -1.30 -3.41
CA CYS A 52 8.02 -0.93 -2.06
C CYS A 52 9.20 -0.44 -1.23
N VAL A 53 10.34 -1.12 -1.27
CA VAL A 53 11.55 -0.65 -0.59
C VAL A 53 11.99 0.70 -1.15
N MET A 54 11.91 0.92 -2.46
CA MET A 54 12.19 2.23 -3.06
C MET A 54 11.21 3.31 -2.65
N ALA A 55 9.91 3.02 -2.67
CA ALA A 55 8.87 3.94 -2.21
C ALA A 55 9.12 4.34 -0.75
N LEU A 56 9.32 3.36 0.13
CA LEU A 56 9.63 3.57 1.56
C LEU A 56 10.97 4.28 1.79
N SER A 57 11.92 4.16 0.85
CA SER A 57 13.24 4.79 0.96
C SER A 57 13.26 6.22 0.43
N LEU A 58 12.49 6.48 -0.62
CA LEU A 58 12.24 7.82 -1.16
C LEU A 58 11.38 8.62 -0.18
N GLU A 59 10.47 8.00 0.57
CA GLU A 59 9.70 8.64 1.64
C GLU A 59 10.56 9.24 2.78
N LYS A 60 11.82 8.80 2.95
CA LYS A 60 12.77 9.45 3.88
C LYS A 60 13.49 10.68 3.32
N LYS A 61 13.30 11.03 2.03
CA LYS A 61 13.92 12.21 1.43
C LYS A 61 13.05 13.03 0.47
N THR A 62 12.08 12.46 -0.24
CA THR A 62 11.22 13.15 -1.23
C THR A 62 9.97 12.33 -1.58
N SER A 63 8.80 12.91 -1.27
CA SER A 63 7.45 12.74 -1.81
C SER A 63 7.15 11.70 -2.92
N SER A 64 6.00 11.02 -2.75
CA SER A 64 5.00 10.51 -3.74
C SER A 64 5.36 9.35 -4.70
N ALA A 65 4.63 8.23 -4.57
CA ALA A 65 4.38 7.29 -5.66
C ALA A 65 3.17 7.76 -6.48
N SER A 66 3.40 8.20 -7.72
CA SER A 66 2.34 8.49 -8.69
C SER A 66 2.03 7.25 -9.51
N TYR A 67 0.75 6.87 -9.59
CA TYR A 67 0.27 5.83 -10.50
C TYR A 67 0.20 6.41 -11.92
N ASN A 68 1.27 6.25 -12.69
CA ASN A 68 1.27 6.52 -14.13
C ASN A 68 1.13 5.18 -14.87
N GLY A 69 -0.06 4.93 -15.39
CA GLY A 69 -0.35 3.81 -16.27
C GLY A 69 -1.86 3.68 -16.42
N GLU A 70 -2.35 3.70 -17.66
CA GLU A 70 -3.75 3.52 -18.07
C GLU A 70 -4.30 2.10 -17.77
N ASP A 71 -3.77 1.40 -16.77
CA ASP A 71 -4.31 0.14 -16.28
C ASP A 71 -5.38 0.42 -15.23
N GLU A 72 -6.57 -0.12 -15.48
CA GLU A 72 -7.81 0.09 -14.73
C GLU A 72 -7.56 0.19 -13.22
N CYS A 73 -7.92 1.35 -12.64
CA CYS A 73 -7.91 1.50 -11.19
C CYS A 73 -8.70 0.33 -10.57
N PRO A 74 -8.14 -0.38 -9.59
CA PRO A 74 -8.78 -1.54 -9.00
C PRO A 74 -10.20 -1.20 -8.56
N GLN A 75 -11.18 -2.00 -9.01
CA GLN A 75 -12.60 -1.71 -8.86
C GLN A 75 -12.96 -1.53 -7.38
N LEU A 76 -13.57 -0.38 -7.06
CA LEU A 76 -14.10 -0.12 -5.71
C LEU A 76 -15.36 -0.96 -5.50
N ILE A 77 -15.31 -1.86 -4.51
CA ILE A 77 -16.43 -2.73 -4.14
C ILE A 77 -17.34 -1.99 -3.14
N TYR A 78 -16.73 -1.44 -2.11
CA TYR A 78 -17.44 -0.81 -1.00
C TYR A 78 -16.54 0.23 -0.31
N ARG A 79 -17.14 1.33 0.13
CA ARG A 79 -16.51 2.36 0.96
C ARG A 79 -17.48 2.72 2.08
N SER A 80 -17.02 2.65 3.33
CA SER A 80 -17.83 3.12 4.46
C SER A 80 -18.03 4.63 4.36
N LYS A 81 -19.17 5.12 4.85
CA LYS A 81 -19.35 6.56 5.02
C LYS A 81 -18.51 6.99 6.24
N PRO A 82 -17.75 8.10 6.16
CA PRO A 82 -17.11 8.65 7.34
C PRO A 82 -18.17 9.03 8.37
N THR A 83 -17.90 8.72 9.64
CA THR A 83 -18.74 9.06 10.78
C THR A 83 -18.67 10.58 11.02
N ALA A 84 -19.48 11.32 10.24
CA ALA A 84 -19.61 12.77 10.20
C ALA A 84 -18.38 13.58 9.68
N GLN A 85 -18.70 14.58 8.85
CA GLN A 85 -17.86 15.71 8.38
C GLN A 85 -16.86 15.58 7.22
N SER A 86 -16.49 14.42 6.67
CA SER A 86 -15.61 14.40 5.47
C SER A 86 -16.35 14.00 4.19
N GLN A 87 -17.12 14.92 3.60
CA GLN A 87 -17.66 14.80 2.23
C GLN A 87 -16.63 15.22 1.16
N HIS A 88 -15.36 14.88 1.34
CA HIS A 88 -14.41 15.03 0.24
C HIS A 88 -14.65 13.91 -0.78
N VAL A 89 -15.06 14.30 -1.98
CA VAL A 89 -15.05 13.42 -3.16
C VAL A 89 -13.58 13.12 -3.44
N ILE A 90 -13.15 11.96 -2.99
CA ILE A 90 -11.79 11.49 -3.21
C ILE A 90 -11.70 10.95 -4.64
N ASN A 91 -11.30 11.81 -5.58
CA ASN A 91 -10.69 11.41 -6.85
C ASN A 91 -9.18 11.39 -6.59
N SER A 92 -8.59 10.21 -6.39
CA SER A 92 -7.18 10.09 -5.99
C SER A 92 -6.45 9.07 -6.85
N ASN A 93 -5.41 9.54 -7.55
CA ASN A 93 -4.38 8.67 -8.13
C ASN A 93 -3.16 8.55 -7.19
N SER A 94 -3.22 9.08 -5.97
CA SER A 94 -2.11 9.07 -5.01
C SER A 94 -2.55 8.57 -3.64
N ILE A 95 -1.84 7.57 -3.13
CA ILE A 95 -2.02 6.97 -1.80
C ILE A 95 -0.82 7.37 -0.94
N TYR A 96 -1.10 7.85 0.26
CA TYR A 96 -0.11 8.24 1.27
C TYR A 96 -0.27 7.40 2.52
N GLY A 97 0.81 7.19 3.28
CA GLY A 97 0.71 6.60 4.63
C GLY A 97 -0.14 7.46 5.57
N ALA A 98 -0.73 6.83 6.59
CA ALA A 98 -1.58 7.50 7.58
C ALA A 98 -0.88 7.73 8.94
N ASP A 99 0.46 7.70 8.98
CA ASP A 99 1.28 7.75 10.20
C ASP A 99 1.00 8.97 11.09
N ASP A 100 0.61 10.09 10.50
CA ASP A 100 0.31 11.34 11.19
C ASP A 100 -1.07 11.35 11.87
N THR A 101 -1.91 10.35 11.58
CA THR A 101 -3.30 10.25 12.07
C THR A 101 -3.43 9.39 13.33
N PRO A 102 -4.55 9.49 14.07
CA PRO A 102 -4.87 8.55 15.14
C PRO A 102 -4.82 7.08 14.68
N LEU A 103 -5.26 6.79 13.45
CA LEU A 103 -5.21 5.45 12.86
C LEU A 103 -3.77 4.94 12.73
N GLY A 104 -2.86 5.72 12.14
CA GLY A 104 -1.46 5.32 12.00
C GLY A 104 -0.77 5.05 13.33
N LYS A 105 -1.06 5.87 14.35
CA LYS A 105 -0.50 5.72 15.71
C LYS A 105 -0.91 4.41 16.39
N ILE A 106 -2.14 3.96 16.18
CA ILE A 106 -2.69 2.73 16.79
C ILE A 106 -2.62 1.53 15.85
N TRP A 107 -2.21 1.73 14.59
CA TRP A 107 -2.18 0.68 13.58
C TRP A 107 -1.43 -0.58 14.02
N PRO A 108 -0.20 -0.53 14.58
CA PRO A 108 0.49 -1.73 15.04
C PRO A 108 -0.25 -2.49 16.16
N THR A 109 -1.14 -1.80 16.89
CA THR A 109 -1.92 -2.40 17.98
C THR A 109 -3.17 -3.11 17.45
N VAL A 110 -3.88 -2.51 16.50
CA VAL A 110 -5.16 -3.05 15.98
C VAL A 110 -5.00 -3.95 14.77
N LEU A 111 -3.83 -3.94 14.12
CA LEU A 111 -3.59 -4.62 12.84
C LEU A 111 -3.95 -6.11 12.89
N ASP A 112 -3.55 -6.83 13.93
CA ASP A 112 -3.80 -8.27 14.01
C ASP A 112 -5.28 -8.60 14.29
N ASP A 113 -5.97 -7.77 15.05
CA ASP A 113 -7.42 -7.90 15.28
C ASP A 113 -8.20 -7.61 13.99
N ILE A 114 -7.84 -6.57 13.25
CA ILE A 114 -8.43 -6.25 11.94
C ILE A 114 -8.17 -7.40 10.95
N ARG A 115 -6.95 -7.93 10.91
CA ARG A 115 -6.62 -9.09 10.07
C ARG A 115 -7.48 -10.30 10.41
N LEU A 116 -7.72 -10.56 11.70
CA LEU A 116 -8.55 -11.68 12.13
C LEU A 116 -10.00 -11.50 11.67
N VAL A 117 -10.56 -10.30 11.84
CA VAL A 117 -11.90 -9.94 11.36
C VAL A 117 -12.01 -10.15 9.85
N ILE A 118 -11.06 -9.63 9.06
CA ILE A 118 -11.07 -9.76 7.60
C ILE A 118 -10.89 -11.22 7.17
N LYS A 119 -9.92 -11.96 7.75
CA LYS A 119 -9.67 -13.37 7.40
C LYS A 119 -10.86 -14.27 7.67
N THR A 120 -11.70 -13.94 8.65
CA THR A 120 -12.92 -14.71 8.95
C THR A 120 -13.94 -14.59 7.82
N ALA A 121 -14.01 -13.43 7.15
CA ALA A 121 -14.93 -13.20 6.04
C ALA A 121 -14.31 -13.53 4.67
N VAL A 122 -13.03 -13.19 4.47
CA VAL A 122 -12.27 -13.35 3.21
C VAL A 122 -10.89 -13.92 3.54
N PRO A 123 -10.74 -15.25 3.66
CA PRO A 123 -9.48 -15.89 4.03
C PRO A 123 -8.31 -15.59 3.07
N ASN A 124 -8.62 -15.23 1.83
CA ASN A 124 -7.70 -15.00 0.72
C ASN A 124 -7.58 -13.51 0.33
N TYR A 125 -7.81 -12.57 1.26
CA TYR A 125 -7.58 -11.15 0.99
C TYR A 125 -6.13 -10.88 0.54
N SER A 126 -5.95 -9.93 -0.36
CA SER A 126 -4.69 -9.64 -1.06
C SER A 126 -3.80 -8.68 -0.28
N CYS A 127 -4.36 -7.62 0.32
CA CYS A 127 -3.61 -6.62 1.08
C CYS A 127 -4.46 -5.92 2.15
N LEU A 128 -3.78 -5.35 3.15
CA LEU A 128 -4.37 -4.55 4.21
C LEU A 128 -3.39 -3.43 4.58
N ASN A 129 -3.78 -2.17 4.37
CA ASN A 129 -2.94 -1.00 4.65
C ASN A 129 -3.76 0.14 5.28
N GLU A 130 -3.09 0.95 6.09
CA GLU A 130 -3.49 2.27 6.53
C GLU A 130 -3.02 3.31 5.51
N CYS A 131 -3.95 4.10 5.00
CA CYS A 131 -3.74 4.94 3.84
C CYS A 131 -4.49 6.27 3.99
N ARG A 132 -4.06 7.31 3.28
CA ARG A 132 -4.82 8.54 3.03
C ARG A 132 -4.78 8.84 1.55
N HIS A 133 -5.86 9.37 1.03
CA HIS A 133 -5.91 9.82 -0.35
C HIS A 133 -5.57 11.30 -0.46
N GLY A 134 -4.71 11.67 -1.40
CA GLY A 134 -4.34 13.07 -1.64
C GLY A 134 -4.85 13.60 -2.98
N PRO A 135 -4.89 14.94 -3.14
CA PRO A 135 -5.16 15.56 -4.43
C PRO A 135 -4.10 15.17 -5.47
N ASN A 136 -4.52 15.10 -6.73
CA ASN A 136 -3.70 14.66 -7.86
C ASN A 136 -2.72 15.72 -8.39
N SER A 137 -2.51 16.83 -7.68
CA SER A 137 -1.78 17.99 -8.21
C SER A 137 -0.56 18.33 -7.38
N PHE A 138 0.63 18.09 -7.95
CA PHE A 138 1.85 18.84 -7.67
C PHE A 138 1.72 20.29 -8.17
N THR A 139 0.65 20.99 -7.82
CA THR A 139 0.61 22.43 -8.04
C THR A 139 1.34 23.06 -6.86
N ASP A 140 2.24 23.99 -7.14
CA ASP A 140 2.94 24.84 -6.15
C ASP A 140 1.99 25.76 -5.35
N ASN A 141 0.70 25.41 -5.31
CA ASN A 141 -0.29 26.10 -4.54
C ASN A 141 -0.23 25.58 -3.09
N PRO A 142 0.13 26.41 -2.11
CA PRO A 142 0.10 26.01 -0.70
C PRO A 142 -1.32 25.67 -0.20
N ASP A 143 -2.36 25.99 -0.97
CA ASP A 143 -3.75 25.58 -0.76
C ASP A 143 -4.14 24.28 -1.49
N ALA A 144 -3.18 23.54 -2.06
CA ALA A 144 -3.39 22.29 -2.79
C ALA A 144 -3.77 21.12 -1.86
N GLY A 145 -4.98 21.22 -1.30
CA GLY A 145 -5.80 20.14 -0.73
C GLY A 145 -5.25 19.43 0.51
N SER A 146 -6.03 19.43 1.59
CA SER A 146 -5.73 18.54 2.71
C SER A 146 -5.82 17.08 2.26
N LEU A 147 -4.87 16.25 2.70
CA LEU A 147 -5.00 14.80 2.62
C LEU A 147 -6.36 14.38 3.20
N GLY A 148 -7.02 13.46 2.51
CA GLY A 148 -8.32 12.89 2.90
C GLY A 148 -8.29 12.20 4.27
N PRO A 149 -9.44 11.65 4.70
CA PRO A 149 -9.52 10.92 5.96
C PRO A 149 -8.55 9.75 6.00
N ALA A 150 -8.28 9.26 7.21
CA ALA A 150 -7.56 8.01 7.39
C ALA A 150 -8.42 6.85 6.85
N VAL A 151 -7.83 6.00 6.03
CA VAL A 151 -8.50 4.90 5.35
C VAL A 151 -7.82 3.58 5.72
N VAL A 152 -8.62 2.55 6.00
CA VAL A 152 -8.21 1.16 6.02
C VAL A 152 -8.50 0.59 4.64
N CYS A 153 -7.46 0.44 3.83
CA CYS A 153 -7.51 -0.11 2.47
C CYS A 153 -7.42 -1.65 2.54
N VAL A 154 -8.45 -2.36 2.07
CA VAL A 154 -8.49 -3.82 1.94
C VAL A 154 -8.55 -4.22 0.48
N GLY A 155 -7.52 -4.92 0.00
CA GLY A 155 -7.51 -5.52 -1.34
C GLY A 155 -8.00 -6.96 -1.27
N VAL A 156 -8.89 -7.36 -2.18
CA VAL A 156 -9.47 -8.72 -2.23
C VAL A 156 -9.52 -9.24 -3.67
N PRO A 157 -9.46 -10.56 -3.92
CA PRO A 157 -9.61 -11.07 -5.28
C PRO A 157 -10.97 -10.70 -5.91
N PRO A 158 -11.04 -10.53 -7.24
CA PRO A 158 -12.30 -10.21 -7.91
C PRO A 158 -13.42 -11.21 -7.58
N GLY A 159 -14.62 -10.67 -7.29
CA GLY A 159 -15.79 -11.48 -6.93
C GLY A 159 -15.68 -12.28 -5.62
N SER A 160 -14.66 -12.07 -4.79
CA SER A 160 -14.46 -12.83 -3.53
C SER A 160 -15.30 -12.35 -2.35
N ILE A 161 -15.90 -11.16 -2.43
CA ILE A 161 -16.77 -10.60 -1.40
C ILE A 161 -17.89 -9.76 -2.02
N SER A 162 -19.07 -9.79 -1.43
CA SER A 162 -20.19 -8.91 -1.80
C SER A 162 -20.09 -7.56 -1.11
N ALA A 163 -20.73 -6.52 -1.66
CA ALA A 163 -20.79 -5.21 -1.00
C ALA A 163 -21.45 -5.27 0.39
N ASP A 164 -22.46 -6.13 0.58
CA ASP A 164 -23.15 -6.31 1.86
C ASP A 164 -22.22 -6.94 2.91
N THR A 165 -21.51 -8.01 2.54
CA THR A 165 -20.51 -8.62 3.45
C THR A 165 -19.38 -7.63 3.75
N ALA A 166 -18.91 -6.87 2.76
CA ALA A 166 -17.90 -5.84 2.97
C ALA A 166 -18.40 -4.74 3.92
N HIS A 167 -19.68 -4.37 3.83
CA HIS A 167 -20.32 -3.44 4.76
C HIS A 167 -20.32 -3.96 6.20
N ASP A 168 -20.78 -5.19 6.43
CA ASP A 168 -20.87 -5.79 7.77
C ASP A 168 -19.49 -5.92 8.44
N VAL A 169 -18.50 -6.39 7.68
CA VAL A 169 -17.11 -6.50 8.15
C VAL A 169 -16.54 -5.11 8.46
N SER A 170 -16.85 -4.11 7.62
CA SER A 170 -16.43 -2.73 7.88
C SER A 170 -17.02 -2.16 9.16
N GLN A 171 -18.29 -2.47 9.50
CA GLN A 171 -18.86 -2.03 10.78
C GLN A 171 -18.08 -2.60 11.97
N THR A 172 -17.72 -3.89 11.90
CA THR A 172 -16.92 -4.55 12.94
C THR A 172 -15.55 -3.88 13.10
N ILE A 173 -14.89 -3.54 11.98
CA ILE A 173 -13.59 -2.83 11.98
C ILE A 173 -13.76 -1.42 12.58
N LEU A 174 -14.79 -0.67 12.16
CA LEU A 174 -15.02 0.68 12.66
C LEU A 174 -15.34 0.70 14.15
N GLU A 175 -16.08 -0.29 14.67
CA GLU A 175 -16.32 -0.45 16.10
C GLU A 175 -15.03 -0.75 16.88
N LEU A 176 -14.14 -1.59 16.33
CA LEU A 176 -12.83 -1.85 16.90
C LEU A 176 -12.02 -0.54 16.96
N LEU A 177 -11.93 0.19 15.85
CA LEU A 177 -11.22 1.46 15.77
C LEU A 177 -11.77 2.50 16.74
N LEU A 178 -13.09 2.58 16.88
CA LEU A 178 -13.75 3.48 17.82
C LEU A 178 -13.39 3.16 19.28
N LYS A 179 -13.28 1.88 19.65
CA LYS A 179 -12.82 1.47 20.99
C LYS A 179 -11.38 1.93 21.28
N HIS A 180 -10.58 2.12 20.24
CA HIS A 180 -9.22 2.66 20.32
C HIS A 180 -9.16 4.19 20.10
N GLY A 181 -10.30 4.89 20.09
CA GLY A 181 -10.38 6.34 19.99
C GLY A 181 -10.23 6.90 18.57
N VAL A 182 -10.45 6.06 17.55
CA VAL A 182 -10.45 6.48 16.14
C VAL A 182 -11.88 6.50 15.62
N ASP A 183 -12.45 7.69 15.45
CA ASP A 183 -13.86 7.90 15.06
C ASP A 183 -14.05 8.37 13.60
N ASN A 184 -12.96 8.81 12.95
CA ASN A 184 -12.96 9.42 11.62
C ASN A 184 -12.32 8.55 10.53
N ALA A 185 -12.10 7.26 10.80
CA ALA A 185 -11.57 6.33 9.82
C ALA A 185 -12.63 5.90 8.81
N VAL A 186 -12.18 5.57 7.60
CA VAL A 186 -12.98 4.98 6.53
C VAL A 186 -12.43 3.59 6.22
N VAL A 187 -13.28 2.64 5.86
CA VAL A 187 -12.85 1.32 5.37
C VAL A 187 -13.20 1.23 3.88
N GLU A 188 -12.21 0.86 3.07
CA GLU A 188 -12.34 0.71 1.63
C GLU A 188 -11.98 -0.69 1.18
N TRP A 189 -12.82 -1.25 0.31
CA TRP A 189 -12.64 -2.57 -0.27
C TRP A 189 -12.47 -2.42 -1.78
N ARG A 190 -11.38 -2.97 -2.29
CA ARG A 190 -11.03 -2.89 -3.70
C ARG A 190 -10.66 -4.27 -4.23
N GLU A 191 -11.05 -4.56 -5.45
CA GLU A 191 -10.55 -5.73 -6.14
C GLU A 191 -9.05 -5.59 -6.39
N ALA A 192 -8.26 -6.60 -6.07
CA ALA A 192 -6.83 -6.61 -6.21
C ALA A 192 -6.40 -7.98 -6.74
N VAL A 193 -5.90 -7.98 -7.98
CA VAL A 193 -5.34 -9.18 -8.60
C VAL A 193 -3.91 -9.36 -8.11
N VAL A 194 -3.66 -10.44 -7.36
CA VAL A 194 -2.30 -10.83 -6.99
C VAL A 194 -1.66 -11.49 -8.20
N SER A 195 -0.94 -10.71 -8.99
CA SER A 195 -0.18 -11.25 -10.11
C SER A 195 1.05 -11.99 -9.59
N ARG A 196 1.08 -13.31 -9.81
CA ARG A 196 2.31 -14.09 -9.69
C ARG A 196 3.19 -13.69 -10.87
N LEU A 197 4.26 -12.94 -10.62
CA LEU A 197 5.19 -12.59 -11.68
C LEU A 197 5.90 -13.88 -12.12
N SER A 198 5.62 -14.33 -13.34
CA SER A 198 6.44 -15.32 -14.03
C SER A 198 7.83 -14.71 -14.22
N GLY A 199 8.81 -15.30 -13.55
CA GLY A 199 10.22 -14.95 -13.71
C GLY A 199 10.81 -15.46 -15.01
#